data_AF-A0A2E6UZE2-F1
#
_entry.id   AF-A0A2E6UZE2-F1
#
_cell.length_a   1.000
_cell.length_b   1.000
_cell.length_c   1.000
_cell.angle_alpha   90.00
_cell.angle_beta   90.00
_cell.angle_gamma   90.00
#
_symmetry.space_group_name_H-M   'P 1'
#
loop_
_entity.id
_entity.type
_entity.pdbx_description
1 polymer ?
#
loop_
_entity_poly.entity_id
_entity_poly.type
_entity_poly.pdbx_seq_one_letter_code
_entity_poly.pdbx_strand_id
1 'polypeptide(L)'
;MSFLVSEAQANSWLSSEQAFLQTLDKITARIATVPITLNQPFQFGTLEIELKHCAFTPPEVPPEAAAFLEIRDVGFVDYEKSDKITVFSGWMFASSPAVSSLEHPVYDVTLLACAK
;
A
#
# COMPACT_ATOMS: atom_id res chain seq x y z
N MET A 1 10.81 0.35 -46.83
CA MET A 1 9.88 0.19 -45.69
C MET A 1 10.47 -0.83 -44.74
N SER A 2 11.16 -0.38 -43.71
CA SER A 2 11.58 -1.24 -42.59
C SER A 2 11.40 -0.40 -41.34
N PHE A 3 10.27 -0.62 -40.66
CA PHE A 3 10.06 -0.13 -39.31
C PHE A 3 10.87 -1.04 -38.40
N LEU A 4 11.83 -0.45 -37.67
CA LEU A 4 12.47 -1.10 -36.54
C LEU A 4 11.41 -1.19 -35.44
N VAL A 5 10.94 -2.41 -35.17
CA VAL A 5 10.11 -2.69 -34.00
C VAL A 5 11.03 -2.67 -32.79
N SER A 6 10.89 -1.66 -31.93
CA SER A 6 11.47 -1.67 -30.59
C SER A 6 10.60 -2.54 -29.71
N GLU A 7 11.08 -3.72 -29.33
CA GLU A 7 10.46 -4.50 -28.25
C GLU A 7 10.60 -3.68 -26.96
N ALA A 8 9.50 -3.14 -26.47
CA ALA A 8 9.44 -2.58 -25.12
C ALA A 8 9.71 -3.73 -24.13
N GLN A 9 10.68 -3.54 -23.25
CA GLN A 9 11.00 -4.48 -22.17
C GLN A 9 9.86 -4.48 -21.14
N ALA A 10 8.80 -5.25 -21.42
CA ALA A 10 7.73 -5.52 -20.48
C ALA A 10 8.11 -6.74 -19.62
N ASN A 11 8.24 -6.52 -18.30
CA ASN A 11 8.27 -7.51 -17.19
C ASN A 11 9.55 -7.55 -16.34
N SER A 12 9.96 -6.42 -15.74
CA SER A 12 11.03 -6.45 -14.73
C SER A 12 10.56 -6.22 -13.29
N TRP A 13 9.26 -6.14 -13.02
CA TRP A 13 8.74 -5.98 -11.66
C TRP A 13 9.21 -7.12 -10.75
N LEU A 14 9.79 -6.76 -9.61
CA LEU A 14 10.27 -7.64 -8.57
C LEU A 14 9.23 -7.69 -7.46
N SER A 15 8.75 -8.88 -7.11
CA SER A 15 7.83 -9.06 -5.97
C SER A 15 8.58 -9.00 -4.64
N SER A 16 7.91 -8.49 -3.61
CA SER A 16 8.39 -8.55 -2.22
C SER A 16 7.30 -8.95 -1.24
N GLU A 17 7.73 -9.44 -0.08
CA GLU A 17 6.82 -9.81 1.02
C GLU A 17 6.63 -8.68 2.04
N GLN A 18 7.41 -7.61 1.94
CA GLN A 18 7.34 -6.48 2.86
C GLN A 18 7.07 -5.17 2.11
N ALA A 19 6.20 -4.35 2.71
CA ALA A 19 5.92 -2.98 2.29
C ALA A 19 6.17 -2.01 3.44
N PHE A 20 6.55 -0.79 3.12
CA PHE A 20 6.61 0.32 4.06
C PHE A 20 5.48 1.30 3.75
N LEU A 21 4.63 1.54 4.72
CA LEU A 21 3.54 2.50 4.62
C LEU A 21 3.83 3.73 5.46
N GLN A 22 3.49 4.90 4.93
CA GLN A 22 3.29 6.10 5.74
C GLN A 22 1.87 6.11 6.27
N THR A 23 1.74 6.33 7.57
CA THR A 23 0.46 6.48 8.25
C THR A 23 0.41 7.86 8.89
N LEU A 24 -0.74 8.52 8.83
CA LEU A 24 -1.04 9.76 9.54
C LEU A 24 -2.28 9.56 10.39
N ASP A 25 -2.18 9.85 11.68
CA ASP A 25 -3.34 10.09 12.55
C ASP A 25 -3.64 11.59 12.55
N LYS A 26 -4.78 11.97 11.96
CA LYS A 26 -5.21 13.37 11.81
C LYS A 26 -5.65 14.00 13.13
N ILE A 27 -6.04 13.19 14.11
CA ILE A 27 -6.45 13.67 15.44
C ILE A 27 -5.24 14.05 16.27
N THR A 28 -4.20 13.21 16.25
CA THR A 28 -2.97 13.45 17.01
C THR A 28 -1.87 14.15 16.21
N ALA A 29 -2.08 14.37 14.91
CA ALA A 29 -1.11 14.90 13.96
C ALA A 29 0.21 14.09 13.93
N ARG A 30 0.13 12.78 14.14
CA ARG A 30 1.30 11.89 14.19
C ARG A 30 1.47 11.15 12.88
N ILE A 31 2.67 11.26 12.31
CA ILE A 31 3.10 10.51 11.13
C ILE A 31 4.03 9.38 11.59
N ALA A 32 3.83 8.18 11.06
CA ALA A 32 4.71 7.05 11.30
C ALA A 32 4.94 6.24 10.01
N THR A 33 6.16 5.74 9.85
CA THR A 33 6.47 4.73 8.83
C THR A 33 6.38 3.35 9.47
N VAL A 34 5.51 2.51 8.95
CA VAL A 34 5.26 1.16 9.49
C VAL A 34 5.59 0.10 8.44
N PRO A 35 6.38 -0.93 8.80
CA PRO A 35 6.55 -2.10 7.95
C PRO A 35 5.34 -3.01 8.07
N ILE A 36 4.85 -3.54 6.96
CA ILE A 36 3.80 -4.55 6.91
C ILE A 36 4.24 -5.75 6.08
N THR A 37 3.75 -6.92 6.44
CA THR A 37 4.13 -8.20 5.83
C THR A 37 2.95 -8.78 5.05
N LEU A 38 3.26 -9.46 3.95
CA LEU A 38 2.29 -10.09 3.06
C LEU A 38 1.38 -11.06 3.82
N ASN A 39 0.06 -10.92 3.62
CA ASN A 39 -0.99 -11.72 4.24
C ASN A 39 -0.96 -11.73 5.79
N GLN A 40 -0.30 -10.75 6.41
CA GLN A 40 -0.31 -10.56 7.85
C GLN A 40 -1.05 -9.27 8.19
N PRO A 41 -2.24 -9.35 8.83
CA PRO A 41 -2.95 -8.16 9.26
C PRO A 41 -2.13 -7.32 10.23
N PHE A 42 -2.04 -6.02 9.96
CA PHE A 42 -1.39 -5.02 10.80
C PHE A 42 -2.45 -4.07 11.35
N GLN A 43 -2.43 -3.81 12.66
CA GLN A 43 -3.36 -2.87 13.30
C GLN A 43 -2.74 -1.48 13.43
N PHE A 44 -3.48 -0.46 12.96
CA PHE A 44 -3.16 0.94 13.14
C PHE A 44 -4.40 1.71 13.62
N GLY A 45 -4.45 2.05 14.90
CA GLY A 45 -5.64 2.64 15.50
C GLY A 45 -6.84 1.68 15.38
N THR A 46 -7.86 2.08 14.64
CA THR A 46 -9.02 1.23 14.32
C THR A 46 -8.93 0.54 12.97
N LEU A 47 -7.84 0.76 12.22
CA LEU A 47 -7.66 0.13 10.92
C LEU A 47 -6.97 -1.23 11.06
N GLU A 48 -7.52 -2.23 10.38
CA GLU A 48 -6.85 -3.47 10.01
C GLU A 48 -6.37 -3.33 8.57
N ILE A 49 -5.05 -3.32 8.39
CA ILE A 49 -4.38 -3.17 7.09
C ILE A 49 -3.78 -4.51 6.70
N GLU A 50 -4.09 -5.02 5.51
CA GLU A 50 -3.57 -6.27 5.00
C GLU A 50 -2.92 -6.10 3.62
N LEU A 51 -1.65 -6.48 3.51
CA LEU A 51 -0.91 -6.52 2.25
C LEU A 51 -1.25 -7.79 1.48
N LYS A 52 -1.80 -7.67 0.28
CA LYS A 52 -2.06 -8.83 -0.60
C LYS A 52 -1.03 -8.98 -1.71
N HIS A 53 -0.40 -7.88 -2.13
CA HIS A 53 0.66 -7.90 -3.11
C HIS A 53 1.59 -6.72 -2.94
N CYS A 54 2.89 -6.91 -3.18
CA CYS A 54 3.87 -5.83 -3.26
C CYS A 54 4.84 -6.14 -4.41
N ALA A 55 5.05 -5.17 -5.28
CA ALA A 55 6.06 -5.25 -6.32
C ALA A 55 6.74 -3.90 -6.53
N PHE A 56 8.00 -3.92 -6.94
CA PHE A 56 8.79 -2.73 -7.25
C PHE A 56 9.61 -2.92 -8.52
N THR A 57 10.03 -1.82 -9.12
CA THR A 57 10.89 -1.84 -10.29
C THR A 57 12.37 -2.00 -9.91
N PRO A 58 13.19 -2.66 -10.74
CA PRO A 58 14.61 -2.84 -10.48
C PRO A 58 15.35 -1.52 -10.70
N PRO A 59 16.58 -1.38 -10.16
CA PRO A 59 17.31 -0.11 -10.15
C PRO A 59 17.69 0.43 -11.53
N GLU A 60 17.69 -0.40 -12.58
CA GLU A 60 18.02 0.01 -13.96
C GLU A 60 16.92 0.82 -14.66
N VAL A 61 15.69 0.81 -14.11
CA VAL A 61 14.55 1.57 -14.64
C VAL A 61 14.06 2.60 -13.60
N PRO A 62 13.22 3.57 -13.98
CA PRO A 62 12.69 4.54 -13.02
C PRO A 62 12.06 3.85 -11.78
N PRO A 63 12.43 4.27 -10.55
CA PRO A 63 11.90 3.66 -9.33
C PRO A 63 10.39 3.82 -9.22
N GLU A 64 9.72 2.70 -9.00
CA GLU A 64 8.29 2.63 -8.73
C GLU A 64 8.03 1.44 -7.80
N ALA A 65 7.04 1.59 -6.92
CA ALA A 65 6.52 0.50 -6.12
C ALA A 65 4.99 0.53 -6.14
N ALA A 66 4.38 -0.64 -6.28
CA ALA A 66 2.94 -0.82 -6.29
C ALA A 66 2.55 -1.91 -5.30
N ALA A 67 1.54 -1.64 -4.48
CA ALA A 67 1.05 -2.60 -3.50
C ALA A 67 -0.47 -2.69 -3.55
N PHE A 68 -1.01 -3.90 -3.55
CA PHE A 68 -2.45 -4.12 -3.36
C PHE A 68 -2.73 -4.30 -1.88
N LEU A 69 -3.59 -3.44 -1.34
CA LEU A 69 -3.93 -3.39 0.07
C LEU A 69 -5.44 -3.55 0.24
N GLU A 70 -5.83 -4.31 1.25
CA GLU A 70 -7.18 -4.31 1.80
C GLU A 70 -7.13 -3.67 3.18
N ILE A 71 -7.96 -2.66 3.42
CA ILE A 71 -8.02 -1.95 4.70
C ILE A 71 -9.46 -1.94 5.18
N ARG A 72 -9.66 -2.39 6.42
CA ARG A 72 -10.94 -2.41 7.10
C ARG A 72 -10.89 -1.50 8.33
N ASP A 73 -11.91 -0.69 8.53
CA ASP A 73 -12.14 -0.06 9.83
C ASP A 73 -12.91 -1.04 10.70
N VAL A 74 -12.28 -1.42 11.82
CA VAL A 74 -12.85 -2.33 12.82
C VAL A 74 -13.34 -1.59 14.06
N GLY A 75 -13.31 -0.25 14.06
CA GLY A 75 -13.75 0.57 15.18
C GLY A 75 -12.98 0.32 16.49
N PHE A 76 -13.54 0.80 17.60
CA PHE A 76 -12.98 0.64 18.95
C PHE A 76 -13.71 -0.40 19.81
N VAL A 77 -14.80 -0.96 19.30
CA VAL A 77 -15.62 -1.96 20.01
C VAL A 77 -15.02 -3.35 19.78
N ASP A 78 -15.19 -4.29 20.73
CA ASP A 78 -14.74 -5.70 20.65
C ASP A 78 -14.51 -6.16 19.19
N TYR A 79 -13.27 -6.49 18.82
CA TYR A 79 -12.88 -6.88 17.46
C TYR A 79 -13.74 -8.02 16.87
N GLU A 80 -14.33 -8.86 17.73
CA GLU A 80 -15.26 -9.93 17.35
C GLU A 80 -16.72 -9.48 17.13
N LYS A 81 -17.10 -8.29 17.60
CA LYS A 81 -18.45 -7.72 17.49
C LYS A 81 -18.53 -6.47 16.61
N SER A 82 -17.39 -5.93 16.19
CA SER A 82 -17.36 -4.78 15.29
C SER A 82 -17.79 -5.17 13.87
N ASP A 83 -18.70 -4.40 13.29
CA ASP A 83 -18.95 -4.46 11.85
C ASP A 83 -17.69 -3.99 11.12
N LYS A 84 -16.95 -4.93 10.52
CA LYS A 84 -15.73 -4.62 9.77
C LYS A 84 -16.12 -3.98 8.44
N ILE A 85 -15.88 -2.68 8.29
CA ILE A 85 -16.20 -1.95 7.07
C ILE A 85 -14.94 -1.84 6.23
N THR A 86 -14.94 -2.38 5.01
CA THR A 86 -13.85 -2.16 4.06
C THR A 86 -13.84 -0.69 3.65
N VAL A 87 -12.80 0.03 4.07
CA VAL A 87 -12.61 1.46 3.75
C VAL A 87 -11.68 1.68 2.56
N PHE A 88 -10.85 0.67 2.22
CA PHE A 88 -10.03 0.69 1.01
C PHE A 88 -9.77 -0.73 0.51
N SER A 89 -9.80 -0.91 -0.82
CA SER A 89 -9.33 -2.12 -1.49
C SER A 89 -8.85 -1.73 -2.87
N GLY A 90 -7.54 -1.82 -3.10
CA GLY A 90 -6.95 -1.36 -4.35
C GLY A 90 -5.43 -1.29 -4.36
N TRP A 91 -4.90 -0.84 -5.49
CA TRP A 91 -3.47 -0.62 -5.70
C TRP A 91 -3.06 0.77 -5.23
N MET A 92 -2.03 0.87 -4.40
CA MET A 92 -1.34 2.12 -4.08
C MET A 92 -0.01 2.19 -4.86
N PHE A 93 0.41 3.41 -5.22
CA PHE A 93 1.63 3.68 -6.00
C PHE A 93 2.56 4.63 -5.24
N ALA A 94 3.81 4.22 -5.03
CA ALA A 94 4.77 4.98 -4.27
C ALA A 94 5.18 6.29 -4.96
N SER A 95 5.29 6.30 -6.30
CA SER A 95 5.65 7.51 -7.04
C SER A 95 4.51 8.53 -7.12
N SER A 96 3.27 8.06 -7.00
CA SER A 96 2.06 8.86 -7.22
C SER A 96 1.00 8.63 -6.14
N PRO A 97 1.28 8.93 -4.86
CA PRO A 97 0.35 8.68 -3.75
C PRO A 97 -1.06 9.23 -3.95
N ALA A 98 -1.17 10.44 -4.49
CA ALA A 98 -2.44 11.14 -4.69
C ALA A 98 -3.40 10.45 -5.67
N VAL A 99 -2.93 9.47 -6.45
CA VAL A 99 -3.77 8.69 -7.38
C VAL A 99 -4.56 7.63 -6.63
N SER A 100 -3.96 7.02 -5.60
CA SER A 100 -4.58 5.93 -4.86
C SER A 100 -3.88 5.76 -3.51
N SER A 101 -4.44 6.43 -2.52
CA SER A 101 -4.12 6.33 -1.10
C SER A 101 -5.41 6.22 -0.31
N LEU A 102 -5.35 5.75 0.93
CA LEU A 102 -6.51 5.82 1.81
C LEU A 102 -6.58 7.24 2.40
N GLU A 103 -7.68 7.92 2.14
CA GLU A 103 -8.04 9.20 2.78
C GLU A 103 -9.23 8.97 3.73
N HIS A 104 -8.96 8.40 4.91
CA HIS A 104 -9.99 8.17 5.93
C HIS A 104 -10.23 9.47 6.73
N PRO A 105 -11.43 9.71 7.31
CA PRO A 105 -11.69 10.90 8.13
C PRO A 105 -10.70 11.08 9.31
N VAL A 106 -10.18 9.97 9.84
CA VAL A 106 -9.25 9.95 10.99
C VAL A 106 -7.81 9.66 10.58
N TYR A 107 -7.60 8.87 9.52
CA TYR A 107 -6.30 8.34 9.16
C TYR A 107 -5.97 8.57 7.69
N ASP A 108 -4.69 8.76 7.35
CA ASP A 108 -4.22 8.56 5.97
C ASP A 108 -3.24 7.42 5.91
N VAL A 109 -3.29 6.64 4.82
CA VAL A 109 -2.35 5.55 4.55
C VAL A 109 -1.85 5.65 3.13
N THR A 110 -0.53 5.67 2.97
CA THR A 110 0.16 5.80 1.69
C THR A 110 1.30 4.81 1.59
N LEU A 111 1.51 4.21 0.41
CA LEU A 111 2.66 3.36 0.13
C LEU A 111 3.93 4.21 -0.05
N LEU A 112 5.01 3.85 0.64
CA LEU A 112 6.33 4.45 0.44
C LEU A 112 7.25 3.56 -0.40
N ALA A 113 7.27 2.25 -0.14
CA ALA A 113 8.14 1.32 -0.84
C ALA A 113 7.69 -0.14 -0.66
N CYS A 114 8.09 -0.99 -1.61
CA CYS A 114 8.17 -2.43 -1.44
C CYS A 114 9.66 -2.79 -1.27
N ALA A 115 10.00 -3.63 -0.30
CA ALA A 115 11.37 -4.09 -0.10
C ALA A 115 11.41 -5.56 0.30
N LYS A 116 12.57 -6.18 0.09
CA LYS A 116 12.85 -7.57 0.46
C LYS A 116 13.14 -7.71 1.95
#